data_AF-A0AAD4LMN1-F1
#
_entry.id   AF-A0AAD4LMN1-F1
#
_cell.length_a   1.000
_cell.length_b   1.000
_cell.length_c   1.000
_cell.angle_alpha   90.00
_cell.angle_beta   90.00
_cell.angle_gamma   90.00
#
_symmetry.space_group_name_H-M   'P 1'
#
loop_
_entity.id
_entity.type
_entity.pdbx_description
1 polymer ?
#
loop_
_entity_poly.entity_id
_entity_poly.type
_entity_poly.pdbx_seq_one_letter_code
_entity_poly.pdbx_strand_id
1 'polypeptide(L)'
;MDAPMTLKRVFRQQNQAFIEMLNDMRRGQISEQFIPKFHQLSRAIVYDDGIGPTELYPTRNEVEKANNTHLAQIKENAISFEAMDRPGLDEDGEPRVTLQEMERLLDRLVALPTVVLKTGAQVMLIKARPQF
;
A
#
# COMPACT_ATOMS: atom_id res chain seq x y z
N MET A 1 1.71 17.34 -33.18
CA MET A 1 1.97 16.73 -31.87
C MET A 1 1.63 17.79 -30.84
N ASP A 2 0.65 17.53 -29.98
CA ASP A 2 0.32 18.48 -28.92
C ASP A 2 1.44 18.54 -27.88
N ALA A 3 1.68 19.74 -27.36
CA ALA A 3 2.64 19.95 -26.29
C ALA A 3 2.15 19.28 -24.99
N PRO A 4 3.06 18.72 -24.18
CA PRO A 4 2.68 18.12 -22.90
C PRO A 4 2.05 19.16 -21.96
N MET A 5 0.93 18.81 -21.32
CA MET A 5 0.26 19.65 -20.32
C MET A 5 0.71 19.28 -18.90
N THR A 6 1.10 20.28 -18.11
CA THR A 6 1.56 20.11 -16.71
C THR A 6 0.55 20.63 -15.71
N LEU A 7 0.08 19.77 -14.81
CA LEU A 7 -0.77 20.17 -13.68
C LEU A 7 0.06 20.85 -12.60
N LYS A 8 -0.43 21.98 -12.08
CA LYS A 8 0.29 22.80 -11.07
C LYS A 8 -0.37 22.85 -9.69
N ARG A 9 -1.65 22.48 -9.59
CA ARG A 9 -2.42 22.61 -8.34
C ARG A 9 -2.32 21.34 -7.50
N VAL A 10 -1.99 21.51 -6.22
CA VAL A 10 -2.03 20.44 -5.21
C VAL A 10 -3.40 20.41 -4.55
N PHE A 11 -4.04 19.24 -4.51
CA PHE A 11 -5.38 19.06 -3.91
C PHE A 11 -5.35 18.27 -2.58
N ARG A 12 -4.36 17.39 -2.40
CA ARG A 12 -4.29 16.48 -1.24
C ARG A 12 -3.94 17.22 0.06
N GLN A 13 -3.04 18.19 -0.01
CA GLN A 13 -2.62 19.02 1.13
C GLN A 13 -3.30 20.39 1.02
N GLN A 14 -3.83 20.90 2.13
CA GLN A 14 -4.41 22.26 2.18
C GLN A 14 -3.41 23.30 2.75
N ASN A 15 -2.50 22.88 3.62
CA ASN A 15 -1.54 23.80 4.26
C ASN A 15 -0.43 24.22 3.28
N GLN A 16 -0.35 25.52 3.00
CA GLN A 16 0.59 26.08 2.02
C GLN A 16 2.06 25.81 2.37
N ALA A 17 2.46 25.99 3.64
CA ALA A 17 3.83 25.72 4.07
C ALA A 17 4.22 24.25 3.90
N PHE A 18 3.27 23.32 4.08
CA PHE A 18 3.49 21.90 3.85
C PHE A 18 3.62 21.57 2.35
N ILE A 19 2.82 22.21 1.49
CA ILE A 19 2.92 22.08 0.03
C ILE A 19 4.30 22.53 -0.46
N GLU A 20 4.80 23.65 0.04
CA GLU A 20 6.13 24.17 -0.30
C GLU A 20 7.22 23.20 0.11
N MET A 21 7.15 22.69 1.34
CA MET A 21 8.09 21.70 1.87
C MET A 21 8.15 20.41 1.03
N LEU A 22 6.99 19.90 0.57
CA LEU A 22 6.94 18.73 -0.32
C LEU A 22 7.47 19.03 -1.73
N ASN A 23 7.24 20.24 -2.24
CA ASN A 23 7.76 20.67 -3.54
C ASN A 23 9.29 20.85 -3.54
N ASP A 24 9.86 21.34 -2.45
CA ASP A 24 11.31 21.42 -2.21
C ASP A 24 11.94 20.02 -2.26
N MET A 25 11.36 19.07 -1.51
CA MET A 25 11.79 17.67 -1.52
C MET A 25 11.70 17.05 -2.93
N ARG A 26 10.61 17.33 -3.68
CA ARG A 26 10.46 16.87 -5.08
C ARG A 26 11.57 17.40 -6.01
N ARG A 27 12.11 18.59 -5.75
CA ARG A 27 13.22 19.18 -6.52
C ARG A 27 14.60 18.72 -6.04
N GLY A 28 14.67 18.00 -4.91
CA GLY A 28 15.95 17.68 -4.26
C GLY A 28 16.63 18.88 -3.61
N GLN A 29 15.91 19.98 -3.39
CA GLN A 29 16.44 21.22 -2.81
C GLN A 29 15.60 21.56 -1.58
N ILE A 30 15.93 20.96 -0.44
CA ILE A 30 15.23 21.21 0.82
C ILE A 30 15.77 22.50 1.43
N SER A 31 14.91 23.51 1.56
CA SER A 31 15.28 24.75 2.25
C SER A 31 15.68 24.47 3.70
N GLU A 32 16.77 25.08 4.18
CA GLU A 32 17.28 24.87 5.54
C GLU A 32 16.23 25.12 6.64
N GLN A 33 15.34 26.09 6.42
CA GLN A 33 14.22 26.41 7.32
C GLN A 33 13.22 25.26 7.54
N PHE A 34 13.18 24.27 6.63
CA PHE A 34 12.26 23.14 6.70
C PHE A 34 12.88 21.88 7.31
N ILE A 35 14.22 21.79 7.40
CA ILE A 35 14.90 20.64 8.02
C ILE A 35 14.44 20.43 9.46
N PRO A 36 14.41 21.45 10.34
CA PRO A 36 13.93 21.27 11.72
C PRO A 36 12.47 20.82 11.79
N LYS A 37 11.63 21.26 10.83
CA LYS A 37 10.20 20.90 10.79
C LYS A 37 10.01 19.41 10.49
N PHE A 38 10.83 18.81 9.62
CA PHE A 38 10.78 17.37 9.37
C PHE A 38 11.17 16.56 10.61
N HIS A 39 12.20 16.98 11.35
CA HIS A 39 12.59 16.28 12.58
C HIS A 39 11.50 16.32 13.66
N GLN A 40 10.71 17.40 13.74
CA GLN A 40 9.56 17.49 14.64
C GLN A 40 8.42 16.52 14.28
N LEU A 41 8.43 15.93 13.07
CA LEU A 41 7.45 14.92 12.65
C LEU A 41 7.75 13.52 13.22
N SER A 42 8.92 13.30 13.82
CA SER A 42 9.29 12.02 14.46
C SER A 42 8.55 11.71 15.77
N ARG A 43 7.67 12.60 16.22
CA ARG A 43 6.84 12.38 17.42
C ARG A 43 5.87 11.22 17.21
N ALA A 44 5.51 10.53 18.29
CA ALA A 44 4.47 9.52 18.24
C ALA A 44 3.12 10.13 17.82
N ILE A 45 2.39 9.43 16.95
CA ILE A 45 1.06 9.82 16.50
C ILE A 45 0.05 8.90 17.17
N VAL A 46 -0.95 9.49 17.81
CA VAL A 46 -2.07 8.77 18.43
C VAL A 46 -3.34 9.16 17.68
N TYR A 47 -4.12 8.15 17.30
CA TYR A 47 -5.43 8.33 16.69
C TYR A 47 -6.49 7.78 17.65
N ASP A 48 -7.59 8.51 17.81
CA ASP A 48 -8.67 8.18 18.75
C ASP A 48 -9.74 7.25 18.12
N ASP A 49 -9.68 7.03 16.80
CA ASP A 49 -10.66 6.26 16.03
C ASP A 49 -10.34 4.76 15.94
N GLY A 50 -9.29 4.30 16.62
CA GLY A 50 -8.80 2.93 16.55
C GLY A 50 -8.09 2.58 15.23
N ILE A 51 -7.95 3.53 14.31
CA ILE A 51 -7.20 3.38 13.08
C ILE A 51 -5.80 4.00 13.27
N GLY A 52 -4.85 3.17 13.69
CA GLY A 52 -3.43 3.51 13.72
C GLY A 52 -2.86 4.02 12.37
N PRO A 53 -1.68 4.68 12.40
CA PRO A 53 -1.05 5.21 11.20
C PRO A 53 -0.66 4.11 10.23
N THR A 54 -0.74 4.40 8.93
CA THR A 54 -0.07 3.59 7.92
C THR A 54 1.43 3.86 7.95
N GLU A 55 2.21 2.83 8.26
CA GLU A 55 3.66 2.86 8.22
C GLU A 55 4.17 2.62 6.79
N LEU A 56 5.17 3.38 6.36
CA LEU A 56 5.77 3.28 5.02
C LEU A 56 7.21 2.83 5.15
N TYR A 57 7.56 1.77 4.41
CA TYR A 57 8.89 1.16 4.41
C TYR A 57 9.46 1.07 2.99
N PRO A 58 10.79 1.09 2.82
CA PRO A 58 11.42 1.01 1.51
C PRO A 58 11.33 -0.39 0.88
N THR A 59 11.23 -1.47 1.66
CA THR A 59 11.16 -2.85 1.13
C THR A 59 9.88 -3.60 1.53
N ARG A 60 9.48 -4.56 0.69
CA ARG A 60 8.33 -5.45 0.97
C ARG A 60 8.53 -6.27 2.25
N ASN A 61 9.74 -6.77 2.49
CA ASN A 61 10.06 -7.57 3.67
C ASN A 61 9.85 -6.76 4.97
N GLU A 62 10.20 -5.47 4.99
CA GLU A 62 9.94 -4.60 6.14
C GLU A 62 8.44 -4.38 6.35
N VAL A 63 7.68 -4.15 5.27
CA VAL A 63 6.22 -4.03 5.33
C VAL A 63 5.59 -5.31 5.89
N GLU A 64 5.97 -6.48 5.39
CA GLU A 64 5.47 -7.77 5.85
C GLU A 64 5.79 -8.01 7.32
N LYS A 65 7.02 -7.72 7.74
CA LYS A 65 7.44 -7.83 9.14
C LYS A 65 6.62 -6.91 10.05
N ALA A 66 6.39 -5.65 9.65
CA ALA A 66 5.59 -4.72 10.41
C ALA A 66 4.13 -5.20 10.50
N ASN A 67 3.51 -5.57 9.38
CA ASN A 67 2.14 -6.08 9.34
C ASN A 67 1.96 -7.34 10.19
N ASN A 68 2.90 -8.29 10.12
CA ASN A 68 2.86 -9.51 10.93
C ASN A 68 3.04 -9.21 12.43
N THR A 69 3.86 -8.23 12.77
CA THR A 69 4.04 -7.78 14.17
C THR A 69 2.74 -7.21 14.71
N HIS A 70 2.06 -6.34 13.95
CA HIS A 70 0.76 -5.77 14.32
C HIS A 70 -0.33 -6.85 14.44
N LEU A 71 -0.41 -7.76 13.47
CA LEU A 71 -1.35 -8.88 13.51
C LEU A 71 -1.09 -9.82 14.71
N ALA A 72 0.17 -10.04 15.08
CA ALA A 72 0.53 -10.87 16.23
C ALA A 72 0.10 -10.25 17.57
N GLN A 73 0.07 -8.91 17.68
CA GLN A 73 -0.38 -8.20 18.88
C GLN A 73 -1.89 -8.32 19.14
N ILE A 74 -2.68 -8.63 18.09
CA ILE A 74 -4.11 -8.86 18.22
C ILE A 74 -4.34 -10.23 18.90
N LYS A 75 -5.04 -10.23 20.03
CA LYS A 75 -5.30 -11.43 20.86
C LYS A 75 -6.38 -12.36 20.29
N GLU A 76 -7.15 -11.88 19.32
CA GLU A 76 -8.24 -12.61 18.68
C GLU A 76 -7.73 -13.80 17.85
N ASN A 77 -8.62 -14.77 17.61
CA ASN A 77 -8.30 -15.95 16.83
C ASN A 77 -8.01 -15.61 15.37
N ALA A 78 -6.97 -16.26 14.81
CA ALA A 78 -6.62 -16.12 13.42
C ALA A 78 -7.53 -16.96 12.52
N ILE A 79 -7.93 -16.39 11.39
CA ILE A 79 -8.68 -17.05 10.33
C ILE A 79 -7.84 -16.96 9.06
N SER A 80 -7.60 -18.10 8.41
CA SER A 80 -6.85 -18.18 7.15
C SER A 80 -7.81 -18.26 5.97
N PHE A 81 -7.53 -17.48 4.93
CA PHE A 81 -8.25 -17.49 3.67
C PHE A 81 -7.28 -17.90 2.56
N GLU A 82 -7.52 -19.05 1.95
CA GLU A 82 -6.70 -19.58 0.85
C GLU A 82 -7.31 -19.22 -0.51
N ALA A 83 -6.46 -18.80 -1.45
CA ALA A 83 -6.85 -18.50 -2.81
C ALA A 83 -7.20 -19.79 -3.58
N MET A 84 -8.10 -19.66 -4.55
CA MET A 84 -8.45 -20.72 -5.49
C MET A 84 -8.00 -20.32 -6.89
N ASP A 85 -6.78 -20.71 -7.23
CA ASP A 85 -6.15 -20.37 -8.50
C ASP A 85 -6.32 -21.50 -9.53
N ARG A 86 -6.55 -21.13 -10.79
CA ARG A 86 -6.68 -22.06 -11.91
C ARG A 86 -5.98 -21.49 -13.15
N PRO A 87 -5.35 -22.33 -13.98
CA PRO A 87 -4.76 -21.85 -15.22
C PRO A 87 -5.83 -21.28 -16.14
N GLY A 88 -5.49 -20.21 -16.85
CA GLY A 88 -6.36 -19.67 -17.89
C GLY A 88 -6.50 -20.69 -19.02
N LEU A 89 -7.74 -20.96 -19.44
CA LEU A 89 -8.03 -21.85 -20.56
C LEU A 89 -8.20 -21.05 -21.85
N ASP A 90 -7.90 -21.65 -22.99
CA ASP A 90 -8.23 -21.11 -24.30
C ASP A 90 -9.67 -21.47 -24.73
N GLU A 91 -10.01 -21.19 -25.99
CA GLU A 91 -11.34 -21.45 -26.55
C GLU A 91 -11.65 -22.94 -26.66
N ASP A 92 -10.62 -23.79 -26.75
CA ASP A 92 -10.72 -25.25 -26.84
C ASP A 92 -10.72 -25.92 -25.45
N GLY A 93 -10.55 -25.14 -24.38
CA GLY A 93 -10.52 -25.64 -23.00
C GLY A 93 -9.14 -26.11 -22.55
N GLU A 94 -8.09 -25.84 -23.34
CA GLU A 94 -6.73 -26.24 -23.03
C GLU A 94 -6.01 -25.16 -22.20
N PRO A 95 -5.12 -25.54 -21.25
CA PRO A 95 -4.38 -24.57 -20.45
C PRO A 95 -3.46 -23.71 -21.32
N ARG A 96 -3.64 -22.39 -21.29
CA ARG A 96 -2.76 -21.43 -21.98
C ARG A 96 -1.38 -21.27 -21.34
N VAL A 97 -1.26 -21.65 -20.08
CA VAL A 97 -0.03 -21.52 -19.29
C VAL A 97 0.17 -22.77 -18.44
N THR A 98 1.42 -23.14 -18.21
CA THR A 98 1.77 -24.17 -17.24
C THR A 98 1.51 -23.68 -15.80
N LEU A 99 1.43 -24.62 -14.85
CA LEU A 99 1.25 -24.27 -13.43
C LEU A 99 2.39 -23.38 -12.91
N GLN A 100 3.63 -23.66 -13.29
CA GLN A 100 4.79 -22.85 -12.88
C GLN A 100 4.75 -21.43 -13.46
N GLU A 101 4.28 -21.28 -14.71
CA GLU A 101 4.10 -19.96 -15.31
C GLU A 101 2.96 -19.19 -14.63
N MET A 102 1.87 -19.87 -14.28
CA MET A 102 0.77 -19.30 -13.51
C MET A 102 1.26 -18.76 -12.16
N GLU A 103 2.00 -19.57 -11.38
CA GLU A 103 2.57 -19.13 -10.09
C GLU A 103 3.43 -17.87 -10.25
N ARG A 104 4.31 -17.83 -11.26
CA ARG A 104 5.16 -16.65 -11.54
C ARG A 104 4.36 -15.41 -11.95
N LEU A 105 3.22 -15.59 -12.61
CA LEU A 105 2.33 -14.49 -12.97
C LEU A 105 1.56 -13.97 -11.75
N LEU A 106 1.08 -14.88 -10.90
CA LEU A 106 0.35 -14.56 -9.68
C LEU A 106 1.22 -13.87 -8.63
N ASP A 107 2.51 -14.23 -8.54
CA ASP A 107 3.48 -13.57 -7.65
C ASP A 107 3.66 -12.06 -7.93
N ARG A 108 3.26 -11.59 -9.12
CA ARG A 108 3.27 -10.16 -9.48
C ARG A 108 2.05 -9.40 -8.97
N LEU A 109 1.02 -10.10 -8.50
CA LEU A 109 -0.20 -9.50 -7.99
C LEU A 109 0.00 -8.93 -6.59
N VAL A 110 -0.87 -8.01 -6.21
CA VAL A 110 -0.93 -7.48 -4.84
C VAL A 110 -1.68 -8.45 -3.91
N ALA A 111 -2.55 -9.29 -4.46
CA ALA A 111 -3.29 -10.29 -3.70
C ALA A 111 -2.36 -11.46 -3.32
N LEU A 112 -2.39 -11.84 -2.04
CA LEU A 112 -1.61 -12.95 -1.51
C LEU A 112 -2.35 -14.29 -1.73
N PRO A 113 -1.62 -15.40 -1.90
CA PRO A 113 -2.23 -16.74 -2.01
C PRO A 113 -2.91 -17.18 -0.71
N THR A 114 -2.40 -16.71 0.43
CA THR A 114 -3.03 -16.92 1.74
C THR A 114 -3.07 -15.61 2.49
N VAL A 115 -4.24 -15.25 3.00
CA VAL A 115 -4.44 -14.08 3.85
C VAL A 115 -4.88 -14.55 5.23
N VAL A 116 -4.09 -14.22 6.25
CA VAL A 116 -4.44 -14.50 7.66
C VAL A 116 -4.97 -13.22 8.29
N LEU A 117 -6.17 -13.27 8.85
CA LEU A 117 -6.84 -12.14 9.49
C LEU A 117 -7.25 -12.47 10.92
N LYS A 118 -7.37 -11.43 11.75
CA LYS A 118 -7.93 -11.48 13.10
C LYS A 118 -8.97 -10.38 13.23
N THR A 119 -9.96 -10.56 14.10
CA THR A 119 -10.93 -9.51 14.42
C THR A 119 -10.19 -8.25 14.90
N GLY A 120 -10.49 -7.10 14.30
CA GLY A 120 -9.81 -5.83 14.57
C GLY A 120 -8.56 -5.56 13.74
N ALA A 121 -8.14 -6.48 12.86
CA ALA A 121 -7.04 -6.23 11.94
C ALA A 121 -7.40 -5.13 10.92
N GLN A 122 -6.47 -4.21 10.71
CA GLN A 122 -6.59 -3.16 9.68
C GLN A 122 -6.28 -3.76 8.31
N VAL A 123 -7.11 -3.44 7.32
CA VAL A 123 -7.00 -3.98 5.96
C VAL A 123 -7.12 -2.87 4.94
N MET A 124 -6.49 -3.08 3.78
CA MET A 124 -6.62 -2.19 2.62
C MET A 124 -7.38 -2.89 1.50
N LEU A 125 -8.35 -2.20 0.90
CA LEU A 125 -9.02 -2.68 -0.29
C LEU A 125 -8.10 -2.52 -1.51
N ILE A 126 -7.70 -3.64 -2.11
CA ILE A 126 -6.76 -3.67 -3.25
C ILE A 126 -7.45 -3.70 -4.62
N LYS A 127 -8.77 -3.84 -4.65
CA LYS A 127 -9.59 -3.87 -5.87
C LYS A 127 -10.86 -3.07 -5.66
N ALA A 128 -11.13 -2.11 -6.56
CA ALA A 128 -12.35 -1.33 -6.52
C ALA A 128 -13.58 -2.27 -6.64
N ARG A 129 -14.58 -2.04 -5.79
CA ARG A 129 -15.85 -2.75 -5.90
C ARG A 129 -16.71 -2.07 -6.97
N PRO A 130 -17.31 -2.83 -7.92
CA PRO A 130 -18.35 -2.28 -8.77
C PRO A 130 -19.48 -1.77 -7.89
N GLN A 131 -19.97 -0.55 -8.16
CA GLN A 131 -21.21 -0.08 -7.56
C GLN A 131 -22.35 -0.77 -8.33
N PHE A 132 -23.18 -1.55 -7.62
CA PHE A 132 -24.43 -2.07 -8.13
C PHE A 132 -25.56 -1.11 -7.77
#